data_AF-Q8VS54-F1
#
_entry.id   AF-Q8VS54-F1
#
_cell.length_a   1.000
_cell.length_b   1.000
_cell.length_c   1.000
_cell.angle_alpha   90.00
_cell.angle_beta   90.00
_cell.angle_gamma   90.00
#
_symmetry.space_group_name_H-M   'P 1'
#
loop_
_entity.id
_entity.type
_entity.pdbx_description
1 polymer ?
#
loop_
_entity_poly.entity_id
_entity_poly.type
_entity_poly.pdbx_seq_one_letter_code
_entity_poly.pdbx_strand_id
1 'polypeptide(L)'
;MTRDDVSQDRLDHEREVFKEETLNEGKPAKIVDKIVEGRLNKFLSQICLADQDFVKNPDQTVAEFVSANDGKLKSFIRYEVGEGIEKKQDDFAQEVKDQMN
;
A
#
# COMPACT_ATOMS: atom_id res chain seq x y z
N MET A 1 -2.24 1.45 -12.47
CA MET A 1 -2.51 0.37 -11.51
C MET A 1 -3.89 0.57 -10.93
N THR A 2 -4.77 -0.37 -11.24
CA THR A 2 -6.17 -0.50 -10.83
C THR A 2 -6.32 -1.80 -10.05
N ARG A 3 -7.51 -2.09 -9.51
CA ARG A 3 -7.77 -3.35 -8.79
C ARG A 3 -7.54 -4.58 -9.67
N ASP A 4 -7.82 -4.46 -10.97
CA ASP A 4 -7.67 -5.54 -11.96
C ASP A 4 -6.19 -5.92 -12.20
N ASP A 5 -5.26 -5.05 -11.81
CA ASP A 5 -3.82 -5.32 -11.90
C ASP A 5 -3.30 -6.13 -10.68
N VAL A 6 -4.15 -6.38 -9.67
CA VAL A 6 -3.80 -7.18 -8.47
C VAL A 6 -4.21 -8.63 -8.71
N SER A 7 -3.28 -9.57 -8.55
CA SER A 7 -3.56 -10.99 -8.78
C SER A 7 -4.58 -11.54 -7.77
N GLN A 8 -5.40 -12.49 -8.22
CA GLN A 8 -6.38 -13.15 -7.35
C GLN A 8 -5.70 -13.84 -6.16
N ASP A 9 -4.57 -14.50 -6.38
CA ASP A 9 -3.78 -15.13 -5.30
C ASP A 9 -3.37 -14.12 -4.22
N ARG A 10 -3.04 -12.88 -4.60
CA ARG A 10 -2.71 -11.82 -3.64
C ARG A 10 -3.96 -11.39 -2.87
N LEU A 11 -5.08 -11.22 -3.55
CA LEU A 11 -6.35 -10.85 -2.90
C LEU A 11 -6.82 -11.90 -1.90
N ASP A 12 -6.70 -13.18 -2.28
CA ASP A 12 -7.10 -14.30 -1.44
C ASP A 12 -6.20 -14.42 -0.21
N HIS A 13 -4.88 -14.29 -0.41
CA HIS A 13 -3.93 -14.26 0.69
C HIS A 13 -4.21 -13.14 1.70
N GLU A 14 -4.38 -11.90 1.24
CA GLU A 14 -4.68 -10.76 2.13
C GLU A 14 -6.04 -10.93 2.83
N ARG A 15 -7.03 -11.51 2.14
CA ARG A 15 -8.34 -11.82 2.73
C ARG A 15 -8.21 -12.83 3.87
N GLU A 16 -7.40 -13.88 3.71
CA GLU A 16 -7.12 -14.86 4.75
C GLU A 16 -6.44 -14.21 5.96
N VAL A 17 -5.39 -13.41 5.72
CA VAL A 17 -4.68 -12.67 6.77
C VAL A 17 -5.65 -11.79 7.56
N PHE A 18 -6.46 -10.97 6.90
CA PHE A 18 -7.43 -10.10 7.59
C PHE A 18 -8.50 -10.88 8.34
N LYS A 19 -8.90 -12.06 7.85
CA LYS A 19 -9.86 -12.93 8.52
C LYS A 19 -9.27 -13.50 9.81
N GLU A 20 -8.04 -14.01 9.76
CA GLU A 20 -7.34 -14.52 10.94
C GLU A 20 -7.13 -13.43 11.99
N GLU A 21 -6.67 -12.24 11.60
CA GLU A 21 -6.53 -11.09 12.50
C GLU A 21 -7.87 -10.74 13.17
N THR A 22 -8.95 -10.66 12.39
CA THR A 22 -10.27 -10.29 12.89
C THR A 22 -10.85 -11.33 13.85
N LEU A 23 -10.57 -12.63 13.62
CA LEU A 23 -10.95 -13.71 14.52
C LEU A 23 -10.13 -13.67 15.83
N ASN A 24 -8.83 -13.41 15.74
CA ASN A 24 -7.94 -13.27 16.89
C ASN A 24 -8.31 -12.05 17.78
N GLU A 25 -8.90 -11.01 17.19
CA GLU A 25 -9.49 -9.86 17.91
C GLU A 25 -10.79 -10.21 18.65
N GLY A 26 -11.32 -11.43 18.53
CA GLY A 26 -12.51 -11.91 19.25
C GLY A 26 -13.84 -11.36 18.72
N LYS A 27 -13.87 -10.88 17.47
CA LYS A 27 -15.09 -10.28 16.91
C LYS A 27 -16.13 -11.34 16.50
N PRO A 28 -17.45 -11.05 16.59
CA PRO A 28 -18.48 -12.01 16.24
C PRO A 28 -18.40 -12.48 14.78
N ALA A 29 -18.46 -13.80 14.55
CA ALA A 29 -18.36 -14.40 13.22
C ALA A 29 -19.32 -13.78 12.18
N LYS A 30 -20.52 -13.35 12.61
CA LYS A 30 -21.52 -12.71 11.75
C LYS A 30 -21.09 -11.38 11.11
N ILE A 31 -20.08 -10.72 11.66
CA ILE A 31 -19.57 -9.43 11.13
C ILE A 31 -18.15 -9.53 10.56
N VAL A 32 -17.48 -10.68 10.71
CA VAL A 32 -16.09 -10.87 10.27
C VAL A 32 -15.95 -10.62 8.77
N ASP A 33 -16.82 -11.20 7.95
CA ASP A 33 -16.73 -11.07 6.49
C ASP A 33 -16.84 -9.61 6.03
N LYS A 34 -17.75 -8.83 6.66
CA LYS A 34 -17.91 -7.40 6.37
C LYS A 34 -16.71 -6.58 6.80
N ILE A 35 -16.07 -6.93 7.92
CA ILE A 35 -14.84 -6.28 8.39
C ILE A 35 -13.69 -6.58 7.44
N VAL A 36 -13.53 -7.84 7.04
CA VAL A 36 -12.50 -8.29 6.10
C VAL A 36 -12.66 -7.59 4.76
N GLU A 37 -13.88 -7.47 4.24
CA GLU A 37 -14.16 -6.71 3.02
C GLU A 37 -13.75 -5.23 3.15
N GLY A 38 -14.06 -4.59 4.28
CA GLY A 38 -13.61 -3.23 4.56
C GLY A 38 -12.09 -3.08 4.61
N ARG A 39 -11.40 -4.03 5.26
CA ARG A 39 -9.92 -4.07 5.31
C ARG A 39 -9.32 -4.28 3.92
N LEU A 40 -9.89 -5.19 3.12
CA LEU A 40 -9.44 -5.44 1.76
C LEU A 40 -9.62 -4.21 0.86
N ASN A 41 -10.76 -3.52 0.96
CA ASN A 41 -10.99 -2.26 0.25
C ASN A 41 -9.96 -1.18 0.65
N LYS A 42 -9.65 -1.07 1.95
CA LYS A 42 -8.62 -0.15 2.43
C LYS A 42 -7.22 -0.52 1.94
N PHE A 43 -6.90 -1.80 1.89
CA PHE A 43 -5.63 -2.28 1.33
C PHE A 43 -5.50 -1.87 -0.14
N LEU A 44 -6.56 -2.11 -0.93
CA LEU A 44 -6.60 -1.71 -2.34
C LEU A 44 -6.47 -0.19 -2.51
N SER A 45 -7.11 0.62 -1.67
CA SER A 45 -6.97 2.08 -1.73
C SER A 45 -5.57 2.59 -1.39
N GLN A 46 -4.74 1.78 -0.72
CA GLN A 46 -3.34 2.12 -0.44
C GLN A 46 -2.41 1.75 -1.59
N ILE A 47 -2.67 0.64 -2.29
CA ILE A 47 -1.77 0.15 -3.33
C ILE A 47 -2.19 0.61 -4.73
N CYS A 48 -3.48 0.63 -5.07
CA CYS A 48 -3.97 0.92 -6.42
C CYS A 48 -4.08 2.43 -6.64
N LEU A 49 -3.29 2.99 -7.57
CA LEU A 49 -3.32 4.42 -7.91
C LEU A 49 -4.74 4.94 -8.17
N ALA A 50 -5.59 4.15 -8.85
CA ALA A 50 -6.96 4.54 -9.16
C ALA A 50 -7.82 4.79 -7.91
N ASP A 51 -7.59 4.02 -6.84
CA ASP A 51 -8.38 4.04 -5.59
C ASP A 51 -7.76 4.96 -4.51
N GLN A 52 -6.57 5.51 -4.77
CA GLN A 52 -5.92 6.43 -3.84
C GLN A 52 -6.62 7.79 -3.81
N ASP A 53 -6.66 8.40 -2.62
CA ASP A 53 -7.08 9.79 -2.45
C ASP A 53 -6.17 10.71 -3.26
N PHE A 54 -6.76 11.68 -3.95
CA PHE A 54 -5.97 12.61 -4.75
C PHE A 54 -5.25 13.61 -3.84
N VAL A 55 -3.92 13.64 -3.91
CA VAL A 55 -3.07 14.46 -3.01
C VAL A 55 -3.42 15.95 -2.95
N LYS A 56 -4.01 16.52 -4.01
CA LYS A 56 -4.44 17.93 -4.04
C LYS A 56 -5.88 18.15 -3.59
N ASN A 57 -6.70 17.10 -3.59
CA ASN A 57 -8.06 17.12 -3.10
C ASN A 57 -8.43 15.71 -2.62
N PRO A 58 -8.24 15.41 -1.31
CA PRO A 58 -8.50 14.08 -0.75
C PRO A 58 -9.97 13.68 -0.72
N ASP A 59 -10.91 14.58 -1.03
CA ASP A 59 -12.35 14.26 -1.08
C ASP A 59 -12.73 13.43 -2.32
N GLN A 60 -11.79 13.20 -3.24
CA GLN A 60 -11.95 12.36 -4.41
C GLN A 60 -10.72 11.48 -4.63
N THR A 61 -10.93 10.34 -5.27
CA THR A 61 -9.88 9.45 -5.74
C THR A 61 -9.18 10.00 -6.98
N VAL A 62 -7.99 9.47 -7.29
CA VAL A 62 -7.29 9.80 -8.55
C VAL A 62 -8.13 9.41 -9.77
N ALA A 63 -8.86 8.29 -9.73
CA ALA A 63 -9.72 7.87 -10.84
C ALA A 63 -10.87 8.84 -11.09
N GLU A 64 -11.52 9.33 -10.03
CA GLU A 64 -12.59 10.34 -10.12
C GLU A 64 -12.04 11.66 -10.69
N PHE A 65 -10.90 12.13 -10.18
CA PHE A 65 -10.25 13.34 -10.69
C PHE A 65 -9.92 13.23 -12.18
N VAL A 66 -9.32 12.11 -12.61
CA VAL A 66 -8.95 11.91 -14.01
C VAL A 66 -10.20 11.84 -14.90
N SER A 67 -11.24 11.14 -14.47
CA SER A 67 -12.49 10.99 -15.23
C SER A 67 -13.26 12.31 -15.35
N ALA A 68 -13.28 13.13 -14.30
CA ALA A 68 -13.91 14.45 -14.29
C ALA A 68 -13.22 15.45 -15.25
N ASN A 69 -12.01 15.13 -15.71
CA ASN A 69 -11.25 15.93 -16.67
C ASN A 69 -11.13 15.23 -18.04
N ASP A 70 -12.07 14.34 -18.37
CA ASP A 70 -12.13 13.58 -19.63
C ASP A 70 -10.86 12.75 -19.92
N GLY A 71 -10.13 12.40 -18.86
CA GLY A 71 -8.88 11.64 -18.92
C GLY A 71 -9.07 10.14 -18.72
N LYS A 72 -8.02 9.38 -19.01
CA LYS A 72 -7.94 7.95 -18.69
C LYS A 72 -6.57 7.57 -18.14
N LEU A 73 -6.56 6.88 -17.00
CA LEU A 73 -5.35 6.27 -16.46
C LEU A 73 -4.87 5.16 -17.42
N LYS A 74 -3.62 5.24 -17.87
CA LYS A 74 -2.99 4.22 -18.72
C LYS A 74 -1.93 3.44 -17.94
N SER A 75 -0.86 4.11 -17.53
CA SER A 75 0.25 3.53 -16.80
C SER A 75 1.02 4.62 -16.06
N PHE A 76 1.78 4.23 -15.05
CA PHE A 76 2.76 5.09 -14.39
C PHE A 76 3.97 4.24 -14.02
N ILE A 77 5.13 4.90 -13.88
CA ILE A 77 6.35 4.31 -13.33
C ILE A 77 6.87 5.33 -12.33
N ARG A 78 7.16 4.86 -11.10
CA ARG A 78 7.78 5.67 -10.05
C ARG A 78 9.20 5.18 -9.86
N TYR A 79 10.16 6.07 -9.96
CA TYR A 79 11.55 5.80 -9.60
C TYR A 79 11.87 6.50 -8.29
N GLU A 80 12.60 5.82 -7.40
CA GLU A 80 13.14 6.39 -6.19
C GLU A 80 14.63 6.12 -6.09
N VAL A 81 15.41 7.15 -5.74
CA VAL A 81 16.86 7.02 -5.59
C VAL A 81 17.15 6.12 -4.39
N GLY A 82 17.89 5.03 -4.63
CA GLY A 82 18.24 4.07 -3.58
C GLY A 82 17.18 3.00 -3.34
N GLU A 83 16.13 2.92 -4.16
CA GLU A 83 15.16 1.83 -4.09
C GLU A 83 15.85 0.47 -4.21
N GLY A 84 15.65 -0.42 -3.22
CA GLY A 84 16.29 -1.73 -3.17
C GLY A 84 17.77 -1.74 -2.77
N ILE A 85 18.37 -0.58 -2.42
CA ILE A 85 19.75 -0.50 -1.94
C ILE A 85 19.76 -0.51 -0.41
N GLU A 86 20.47 -1.47 0.18
CA GLU A 86 20.72 -1.47 1.63
C GLU A 86 21.53 -0.24 2.01
N LYS A 87 20.93 0.64 2.83
CA LYS A 87 21.65 1.79 3.38
C LYS A 87 22.71 1.27 4.35
N LYS A 88 23.97 1.40 3.97
CA LYS A 88 25.07 1.24 4.91
C LYS A 88 24.90 2.24 6.04
N GLN A 89 24.87 1.74 7.26
CA GLN A 89 24.86 2.55 8.46
C GLN A 89 26.31 2.67 8.92
N ASP A 90 27.02 3.67 8.39
CA ASP A 90 28.40 3.92 8.78
C ASP A 90 28.39 4.73 10.10
N ASP A 91 28.98 4.17 11.17
CA ASP A 91 29.20 4.88 12.42
C ASP A 91 30.48 5.70 12.30
N PHE A 92 30.31 6.97 11.94
CA PHE A 92 31.40 7.94 11.82
C PHE A 92 32.29 8.00 13.08
N ALA A 93 31.72 7.79 14.27
CA ALA A 93 32.50 7.79 15.51
C ALA A 93 33.42 6.56 15.63
N GLN A 94 33.01 5.41 15.07
CA GLN A 94 33.84 4.22 14.99
C GLN A 94 34.94 4.37 13.93
N GLU A 95 34.60 4.89 12.74
CA GLU A 95 35.58 5.17 11.68
C GLU A 95 36.70 6.11 12.14
N VAL A 96 36.35 7.17 12.89
CA VAL A 96 37.33 8.11 13.43
C VAL A 96 38.24 7.43 14.47
N LYS A 97 37.71 6.54 15.32
CA LYS A 97 38.51 5.81 16.31
C LYS A 97 39.49 4.85 15.64
N ASP A 98 39.08 4.19 14.56
CA ASP A 98 39.90 3.20 13.87
C ASP A 98 41.07 3.83 13.08
N GLN A 99 40.99 5.12 12.72
CA GLN A 99 42.09 5.85 12.06
C GLN A 99 43.13 6.45 13.02
N MET A 100 42.87 6.49 14.33
CA MET A 100 43.75 7.11 15.32
C MET A 100 44.71 6.14 16.04
N ASN A 101 44.64 4.83 15.74
CA ASN A 101 45.48 3.78 16.34
C ASN A 101 46.39 3.11 15.31
#